data_AF-R7QKP3-F1
#
_entry.id   AF-R7QKP3-F1
#
_cell.length_a   1.000
_cell.length_b   1.000
_cell.length_c   1.000
_cell.angle_alpha   90.00
_cell.angle_beta   90.00
_cell.angle_gamma   90.00
#
_symmetry.space_group_name_H-M   'P 1'
#
loop_
_entity.id
_entity.type
_entity.pdbx_description
1 polymer ?
#
loop_
_entity_poly.entity_id
_entity_poly.type
_entity_poly.pdbx_seq_one_letter_code
_entity_poly.pdbx_strand_id
1 'polypeptide(L)'
;MAPPPLPAELLRKLEAAQRVEPPSTRLAYQVLAIQLRVWLADQNDVACRPWYILIAELYPRGKVINQRVHSPAAQKPGPAALLHFLADHILCPPEGEAARPTHVSFIEDAVTDALKPTLTKLRIEAGTLIVADGIAEYTKLFSNKMINMNKATRGDAAERPGILSVRGLTPSVAGEMCAAAKEMFRARPWSRIAEHIALEIRLPTPDPGHNYRDRYYVTVLGSAGNVQGFALMPSLTKLREKYRRAVRNKGEALEEVSDDEEGDGAFEGARKGHSVSRTMDDVLLCGACGKRVGEATEGDGAKYVDRCGGCRRLLYCNERCQKLDWRERHKDECQQATSDAEYVFKRDEWAWLQRELALLFLDPTAIPFDDLDAAETYKWDYIEEVSPPLHPLPFVTVEGTASGTNRMDRPTVKEFGFMTLIAKALTECVSPPPDDGTLHLASGVSISVAENLKESLPATL
;
A
#
# COMPACT_ATOMS: atom_id res chain seq x y z
N MET A 1 -11.01 -36.51 -1.90
CA MET A 1 -12.04 -36.72 -0.87
C MET A 1 -13.39 -36.48 -1.51
N ALA A 2 -14.41 -37.31 -1.25
CA ALA A 2 -15.75 -37.04 -1.74
C ALA A 2 -16.29 -35.77 -1.05
N PRO A 3 -17.02 -34.89 -1.78
CA PRO A 3 -17.60 -33.70 -1.17
C PRO A 3 -18.59 -34.09 -0.07
N PRO A 4 -18.72 -33.27 1.00
CA PRO A 4 -19.69 -33.53 2.05
C PRO A 4 -21.12 -33.59 1.47
N PRO A 5 -22.00 -34.41 2.05
CA PRO A 5 -23.39 -34.50 1.60
C PRO A 5 -24.10 -33.15 1.72
N LEU A 6 -25.00 -32.86 0.79
CA LEU A 6 -25.79 -31.63 0.82
C LEU A 6 -26.75 -31.62 2.02
N PRO A 7 -26.99 -30.46 2.66
CA PRO A 7 -27.98 -30.35 3.73
C PRO A 7 -29.39 -30.77 3.27
N ALA A 8 -30.15 -31.42 4.14
CA ALA A 8 -31.50 -31.93 3.82
C ALA A 8 -32.46 -30.83 3.30
N GLU A 9 -32.37 -29.63 3.86
CA GLU A 9 -33.17 -28.49 3.41
C GLU A 9 -32.84 -28.10 1.96
N LEU A 10 -31.57 -28.14 1.58
CA LEU A 10 -31.16 -27.87 0.20
C LEU A 10 -31.70 -28.95 -0.74
N LEU A 11 -31.67 -30.23 -0.34
CA LEU A 11 -32.25 -31.30 -1.15
C LEU A 11 -33.74 -31.08 -1.43
N ARG A 12 -34.52 -30.68 -0.41
CA ARG A 12 -35.95 -30.36 -0.58
C ARG A 12 -36.18 -29.20 -1.55
N LYS A 13 -35.35 -28.16 -1.48
CA LYS A 13 -35.41 -27.03 -2.43
C LYS A 13 -35.07 -27.46 -3.84
N LEU A 14 -34.09 -28.34 -4.02
CA LEU A 14 -33.72 -28.86 -5.33
C LEU A 14 -34.84 -29.71 -5.94
N GLU A 15 -35.51 -30.53 -5.14
CA GLU A 15 -36.71 -31.28 -5.57
C GLU A 15 -37.85 -30.35 -5.99
N ALA A 16 -38.08 -29.26 -5.24
CA ALA A 16 -39.07 -28.25 -5.61
C ALA A 16 -38.66 -27.52 -6.90
N ALA A 17 -37.40 -27.13 -7.04
CA ALA A 17 -36.86 -26.45 -8.22
C ALA A 17 -36.92 -27.34 -9.47
N GLN A 18 -36.86 -28.67 -9.31
CA GLN A 18 -37.04 -29.62 -10.40
C GLN A 18 -38.46 -29.60 -10.98
N ARG A 19 -39.46 -29.17 -10.20
CA ARG A 19 -40.87 -29.05 -10.64
C ARG A 19 -41.18 -27.71 -11.29
N VAL A 20 -40.29 -26.73 -11.18
CA VAL A 20 -40.42 -25.45 -11.88
C VAL A 20 -40.11 -25.66 -13.35
N GLU A 21 -41.04 -25.26 -14.22
CA GLU A 21 -40.86 -25.38 -15.67
C GLU A 21 -39.80 -24.40 -16.17
N PRO A 22 -38.96 -24.80 -17.13
CA PRO A 22 -38.06 -23.87 -17.79
C PRO A 22 -38.86 -22.97 -18.74
N PRO A 23 -38.40 -21.73 -18.99
CA PRO A 23 -39.05 -20.87 -19.98
C PRO A 23 -38.92 -21.46 -21.38
N SER A 24 -39.82 -21.05 -22.28
CA SER A 24 -39.80 -21.45 -23.69
C SER A 24 -38.60 -20.90 -24.47
N THR A 25 -37.99 -19.83 -23.97
CA THR A 25 -36.79 -19.20 -24.52
C THR A 25 -35.56 -19.54 -23.67
N ARG A 26 -34.37 -19.34 -24.23
CA ARG A 26 -33.13 -19.48 -23.47
C ARG A 26 -33.16 -18.55 -22.26
N LEU A 27 -32.75 -19.05 -21.10
CA LEU A 27 -32.58 -18.27 -19.88
C LEU A 27 -31.23 -18.63 -19.28
N ALA A 28 -30.29 -17.70 -19.35
CA ALA A 28 -28.90 -17.94 -19.00
C ALA A 28 -28.48 -17.04 -17.83
N TYR A 29 -28.02 -17.67 -16.75
CA TYR A 29 -27.55 -16.99 -15.56
C TYR A 29 -26.04 -17.13 -15.39
N GLN A 30 -25.43 -16.14 -14.76
CA GLN A 30 -24.12 -16.25 -14.13
C GLN A 30 -24.28 -16.02 -12.64
N VAL A 31 -23.88 -17.01 -11.84
CA VAL A 31 -23.91 -16.92 -10.38
C VAL A 31 -22.50 -16.57 -9.91
N LEU A 32 -22.39 -15.42 -9.26
CA LEU A 32 -21.12 -14.78 -8.95
C LEU A 32 -20.97 -14.65 -7.43
N ALA A 33 -19.76 -14.89 -6.94
CA ALA A 33 -19.33 -14.52 -5.59
C ALA A 33 -18.17 -13.54 -5.72
N ILE A 34 -18.32 -12.33 -5.20
CA ILE A 34 -17.34 -11.26 -5.33
C ILE A 34 -17.12 -10.65 -3.96
N GLN A 35 -15.87 -10.39 -3.59
CA GLN A 35 -15.55 -9.70 -2.35
C GLN A 35 -15.65 -8.19 -2.57
N LEU A 36 -16.49 -7.50 -1.78
CA LEU A 36 -16.70 -6.06 -1.95
C LEU A 36 -15.50 -5.25 -1.45
N ARG A 37 -15.33 -4.07 -2.04
CA ARG A 37 -14.33 -3.05 -1.68
C ARG A 37 -14.91 -2.05 -0.68
N VAL A 38 -15.35 -2.59 0.46
CA VAL A 38 -15.86 -1.88 1.65
C VAL A 38 -15.54 -2.69 2.90
N TRP A 39 -15.57 -2.05 4.05
CA TRP A 39 -15.43 -2.68 5.36
C TRP A 39 -16.81 -2.83 6.03
N LEU A 40 -17.07 -4.02 6.55
CA LEU A 40 -18.19 -4.34 7.45
C LEU A 40 -17.68 -4.95 8.74
N ALA A 41 -18.34 -4.67 9.85
CA ALA A 41 -18.22 -5.50 11.04
C ALA A 41 -18.86 -6.86 10.77
N ASP A 42 -18.13 -7.94 11.00
CA ASP A 42 -18.68 -9.28 10.96
C ASP A 42 -19.50 -9.58 12.24
N GLN A 43 -19.94 -10.83 12.40
CA GLN A 43 -20.72 -11.27 13.56
C GLN A 43 -19.96 -11.18 14.91
N ASN A 44 -18.64 -10.97 14.88
CA ASN A 44 -17.77 -10.80 16.05
C ASN A 44 -17.24 -9.37 16.16
N ASP A 45 -17.83 -8.41 15.44
CA ASP A 45 -17.40 -7.01 15.37
C ASP A 45 -15.98 -6.82 14.78
N VAL A 46 -15.49 -7.80 14.03
CA VAL A 46 -14.21 -7.72 13.33
C VAL A 46 -14.42 -7.14 11.94
N ALA A 47 -13.66 -6.10 11.61
CA ALA A 47 -13.69 -5.51 10.28
C ALA A 47 -13.30 -6.54 9.21
N CYS A 48 -14.18 -6.76 8.24
CA CYS A 48 -13.98 -7.68 7.13
C CYS A 48 -14.46 -7.07 5.82
N ARG A 49 -13.92 -7.58 4.71
CA ARG A 49 -14.48 -7.33 3.38
C ARG A 49 -15.55 -8.38 3.09
N PRO A 50 -16.82 -7.98 2.93
CA PRO A 50 -17.90 -8.95 2.81
C PRO A 50 -17.91 -9.62 1.44
N TRP A 51 -18.19 -10.91 1.44
CA TRP A 51 -18.56 -11.62 0.22
C TRP A 51 -19.98 -11.29 -0.20
N TYR A 52 -20.14 -11.02 -1.47
CA TYR A 52 -21.39 -10.63 -2.11
C TYR A 52 -21.74 -11.65 -3.18
N ILE A 53 -22.92 -12.25 -3.05
CA ILE A 53 -23.41 -13.23 -4.02
C ILE A 53 -24.48 -12.56 -4.87
N LEU A 54 -24.38 -12.70 -6.18
CA LEU A 54 -25.37 -12.16 -7.11
C LEU A 54 -25.64 -13.11 -8.27
N ILE A 55 -26.80 -12.94 -8.89
CA ILE A 55 -27.20 -13.60 -10.13
C ILE A 55 -27.32 -12.54 -11.21
N ALA A 56 -26.46 -12.63 -12.21
CA ALA A 56 -26.56 -11.86 -13.44
C ALA A 56 -27.31 -12.67 -14.49
N GLU A 57 -28.39 -12.12 -15.04
CA GLU A 57 -29.03 -12.67 -16.21
C GLU A 57 -28.26 -12.25 -17.45
N LEU A 58 -27.48 -13.17 -18.01
CA LEU A 58 -26.73 -12.95 -19.25
C LEU A 58 -27.66 -12.86 -20.46
N TYR A 59 -28.78 -13.59 -20.42
CA TYR A 59 -29.79 -13.56 -21.46
C TYR A 59 -31.18 -13.84 -20.85
N PRO A 60 -32.23 -13.09 -21.23
CA PRO A 60 -32.24 -12.11 -22.31
C PRO A 60 -31.88 -10.66 -21.94
N ARG A 61 -31.93 -10.25 -20.67
CA ARG A 61 -31.93 -8.80 -20.32
C ARG A 61 -30.56 -8.19 -20.03
N GLY A 62 -29.54 -8.99 -19.69
CA GLY A 62 -28.23 -8.45 -19.32
C GLY A 62 -28.25 -7.65 -18.02
N LYS A 63 -28.93 -8.13 -16.96
CA LYS A 63 -29.10 -7.41 -15.70
C LYS A 63 -28.84 -8.27 -14.47
N VAL A 64 -28.44 -7.66 -13.35
CA VAL A 64 -28.42 -8.33 -12.04
C VAL A 64 -29.87 -8.47 -11.54
N ILE A 65 -30.30 -9.70 -11.23
CA ILE A 65 -31.69 -10.04 -10.89
C ILE A 65 -31.88 -10.52 -9.45
N ASN A 66 -30.80 -10.90 -8.78
CA ASN A 66 -30.82 -11.26 -7.37
C ASN A 66 -29.45 -11.01 -6.76
N GLN A 67 -29.43 -10.60 -5.49
CA GLN A 67 -28.19 -10.27 -4.81
C GLN A 67 -28.35 -10.22 -3.29
N ARG A 68 -27.27 -10.56 -2.58
CA ARG A 68 -27.18 -10.37 -1.13
C ARG A 68 -25.73 -10.41 -0.66
N VAL A 69 -25.48 -9.77 0.49
CA VAL A 69 -24.27 -10.03 1.28
C VAL A 69 -24.37 -11.45 1.83
N HIS A 70 -23.29 -12.22 1.70
CA HIS A 70 -23.20 -13.57 2.23
C HIS A 70 -23.15 -13.56 3.76
N SER A 71 -23.61 -14.64 4.38
CA SER A 71 -23.51 -14.85 5.82
C SER A 71 -22.88 -16.23 6.04
N PRO A 72 -21.70 -16.33 6.69
CA PRO A 72 -20.92 -15.24 7.29
C PRO A 72 -20.29 -14.30 6.25
N ALA A 73 -20.23 -13.00 6.52
CA ALA A 73 -19.76 -11.99 5.57
C ALA A 73 -18.27 -12.17 5.20
N ALA A 74 -17.42 -12.50 6.18
CA ALA A 74 -15.99 -12.66 5.98
C ALA A 74 -15.60 -13.93 5.19
N GLN A 75 -16.52 -14.90 5.05
CA GLN A 75 -16.21 -16.21 4.48
C GLN A 75 -16.57 -16.30 3.00
N LYS A 76 -15.67 -16.82 2.17
CA LYS A 76 -15.98 -17.08 0.76
C LYS A 76 -17.08 -18.14 0.66
N PRO A 77 -18.17 -17.90 -0.08
CA PRO A 77 -19.25 -18.86 -0.22
C PRO A 77 -18.78 -20.07 -1.03
N GLY A 78 -18.95 -21.27 -0.45
CA GLY A 78 -18.66 -22.53 -1.14
C GLY A 78 -19.75 -22.93 -2.15
N PRO A 79 -19.52 -24.01 -2.92
CA PRO A 79 -20.47 -24.47 -3.94
C PRO A 79 -21.90 -24.67 -3.42
N ALA A 80 -22.06 -25.25 -2.23
CA ALA A 80 -23.39 -25.48 -1.64
C ALA A 80 -24.14 -24.16 -1.35
N ALA A 81 -23.44 -23.10 -0.94
CA ALA A 81 -24.05 -21.80 -0.67
C ALA A 81 -24.52 -21.12 -1.97
N LEU A 82 -23.74 -21.24 -3.05
CA LEU A 82 -24.12 -20.75 -4.38
C LEU A 82 -25.31 -21.52 -4.96
N LEU A 83 -25.31 -22.84 -4.81
CA LEU A 83 -26.43 -23.68 -5.24
C LEU A 83 -27.70 -23.38 -4.45
N HIS A 84 -27.59 -23.18 -3.13
CA HIS A 84 -28.72 -22.77 -2.32
C HIS A 84 -29.26 -21.41 -2.74
N PHE A 85 -28.38 -20.44 -3.02
CA PHE A 85 -28.80 -19.12 -3.49
C PHE A 85 -29.51 -19.18 -4.86
N LEU A 86 -29.01 -20.02 -5.78
CA LEU A 86 -29.67 -20.28 -7.05
C LEU A 86 -31.03 -20.96 -6.87
N ALA A 87 -31.14 -21.97 -6.01
CA ALA A 87 -32.39 -22.67 -5.75
C ALA A 87 -33.44 -21.74 -5.13
N ASP A 88 -33.04 -20.89 -4.16
CA ASP A 88 -33.90 -19.86 -3.59
C ASP A 88 -34.43 -18.92 -4.69
N HIS A 89 -33.57 -18.51 -5.62
CA HIS A 89 -33.96 -17.64 -6.73
C HIS A 89 -34.93 -18.31 -7.71
N ILE A 90 -34.70 -19.58 -8.07
CA ILE A 90 -35.59 -20.33 -8.97
C ILE A 90 -36.99 -20.46 -8.37
N LEU A 91 -37.07 -20.70 -7.06
CA LEU A 91 -38.33 -20.90 -6.34
C LEU A 91 -39.05 -19.60 -6.02
N CYS A 92 -38.32 -18.56 -5.64
CA CYS A 92 -38.85 -17.30 -5.15
C CYS A 92 -37.96 -16.14 -5.61
N PRO A 93 -38.01 -15.75 -6.90
CA PRO A 93 -37.20 -14.65 -7.39
C PRO A 93 -37.66 -13.31 -6.76
N PRO A 94 -36.73 -12.37 -6.50
CA PRO A 94 -37.10 -11.06 -5.95
C PRO A 94 -38.04 -10.26 -6.88
N GLU A 95 -37.86 -10.43 -8.19
CA GLU A 95 -38.67 -9.82 -9.23
C GLU A 95 -39.04 -10.86 -10.30
N GLY A 96 -40.30 -10.86 -10.75
CA GLY A 96 -40.79 -11.74 -11.82
C GLY A 96 -41.33 -13.08 -11.33
N GLU A 97 -41.57 -13.98 -12.28
CA GLU A 97 -42.10 -15.32 -12.02
C GLU A 97 -40.99 -16.34 -11.81
N ALA A 98 -41.26 -17.36 -10.99
CA ALA A 98 -40.38 -18.49 -10.77
C ALA A 98 -40.12 -19.22 -12.11
N ALA A 99 -38.84 -19.29 -12.49
CA ALA A 99 -38.43 -19.93 -13.74
C ALA A 99 -37.11 -20.67 -13.53
N ARG A 100 -37.02 -21.88 -14.08
CA ARG A 100 -35.76 -22.64 -14.06
C ARG A 100 -34.88 -22.22 -15.23
N PRO A 101 -33.64 -21.74 -15.02
CA PRO A 101 -32.75 -21.38 -16.12
C PRO A 101 -32.37 -22.61 -16.95
N THR A 102 -32.11 -22.39 -18.23
CA THR A 102 -31.58 -23.47 -19.09
C THR A 102 -30.07 -23.58 -18.96
N HIS A 103 -29.38 -22.48 -18.63
CA HIS A 103 -27.93 -22.45 -18.48
C HIS A 103 -27.53 -21.65 -17.23
N VAL A 104 -26.52 -22.14 -16.51
CA VAL A 104 -25.89 -21.45 -15.39
C VAL A 104 -24.38 -21.50 -15.56
N SER A 105 -23.72 -20.37 -15.32
CA SER A 105 -22.27 -20.27 -15.34
C SER A 105 -21.70 -19.76 -14.02
N PHE A 106 -20.48 -20.20 -13.71
CA PHE A 106 -19.68 -19.74 -12.56
C PHE A 106 -18.31 -19.25 -13.04
N ILE A 107 -17.56 -18.55 -12.17
CA ILE A 107 -16.21 -18.04 -12.50
C ILE A 107 -15.14 -19.14 -12.34
N GLU A 108 -15.33 -20.03 -11.38
CA GLU A 108 -14.32 -21.01 -10.95
C GLU A 108 -14.67 -22.41 -11.46
N ASP A 109 -13.74 -23.05 -12.17
CA ASP A 109 -13.90 -24.43 -12.65
C ASP A 109 -14.21 -25.41 -11.52
N ALA A 110 -13.54 -25.27 -10.37
CA ALA A 110 -13.77 -26.11 -9.20
C ALA A 110 -15.22 -26.03 -8.68
N VAL A 111 -15.85 -24.84 -8.76
CA VAL A 111 -17.26 -24.65 -8.39
C VAL A 111 -18.17 -25.26 -9.46
N THR A 112 -17.90 -25.01 -10.73
CA THR A 112 -18.64 -25.58 -11.86
C THR A 112 -18.65 -27.11 -11.78
N ASP A 113 -17.49 -27.73 -11.63
CA ASP A 113 -17.33 -29.19 -11.56
C ASP A 113 -18.06 -29.79 -10.35
N ALA A 114 -17.99 -29.13 -9.20
CA ALA A 114 -18.69 -29.57 -8.00
C ALA A 114 -20.23 -29.52 -8.15
N LEU A 115 -20.76 -28.55 -8.89
CA LEU A 115 -22.20 -28.32 -9.03
C LEU A 115 -22.82 -28.98 -10.27
N LYS A 116 -22.02 -29.27 -11.29
CA LYS A 116 -22.46 -29.83 -12.58
C LYS A 116 -23.34 -31.08 -12.43
N PRO A 117 -22.99 -32.11 -11.61
CA PRO A 117 -23.84 -33.29 -11.46
C PRO A 117 -25.24 -32.96 -10.93
N THR A 118 -25.34 -32.00 -10.01
CA THR A 118 -26.61 -31.58 -9.41
C THR A 118 -27.42 -30.74 -10.39
N LEU A 119 -26.79 -29.81 -11.11
CA LEU A 119 -27.45 -28.99 -12.13
C LEU A 119 -27.95 -29.84 -13.31
N THR A 120 -27.21 -30.86 -13.73
CA THR A 120 -27.66 -31.80 -14.77
C THR A 120 -28.92 -32.56 -14.35
N LYS A 121 -29.07 -32.95 -13.07
CA LYS A 121 -30.31 -33.57 -12.57
C LYS A 121 -31.51 -32.61 -12.63
N LEU A 122 -31.27 -31.32 -12.48
CA LEU A 122 -32.27 -30.26 -12.67
C LEU A 122 -32.50 -29.92 -14.14
N ARG A 123 -31.79 -30.57 -15.08
CA ARG A 123 -31.80 -30.24 -16.52
C ARG A 123 -31.34 -28.81 -16.81
N ILE A 124 -30.34 -28.36 -16.06
CA ILE A 124 -29.67 -27.07 -16.24
C ILE A 124 -28.25 -27.35 -16.74
N GLU A 125 -27.87 -26.74 -17.86
CA GLU A 125 -26.50 -26.80 -18.37
C GLU A 125 -25.58 -25.94 -17.51
N ALA A 126 -24.42 -26.47 -17.13
CA ALA A 126 -23.43 -25.78 -16.31
C ALA A 126 -22.14 -25.52 -17.09
N GLY A 127 -21.58 -24.32 -16.95
CA GLY A 127 -20.30 -23.95 -17.58
C GLY A 127 -19.48 -22.97 -16.74
N THR A 128 -18.23 -22.76 -17.13
CA THR A 128 -17.38 -21.72 -16.56
C THR A 128 -17.28 -20.56 -17.54
N LEU A 129 -17.47 -19.34 -17.04
CA LEU A 129 -17.30 -18.10 -17.81
C LEU A 129 -16.57 -17.07 -16.95
N ILE A 130 -15.77 -16.23 -17.59
CA ILE A 130 -15.22 -15.02 -16.95
C ILE A 130 -16.37 -14.12 -16.48
N VAL A 131 -16.07 -13.26 -15.50
CA VAL A 131 -17.04 -12.28 -14.98
C VAL A 131 -17.63 -11.47 -16.14
N ALA A 132 -18.96 -11.37 -16.21
CA ALA A 132 -19.63 -10.59 -17.23
C ALA A 132 -19.26 -9.09 -17.18
N ASP A 133 -19.24 -8.46 -18.35
CA ASP A 133 -19.00 -7.04 -18.50
C ASP A 133 -20.00 -6.21 -17.65
N GLY A 134 -19.54 -5.11 -17.05
CA GLY A 134 -20.37 -4.24 -16.22
C GLY A 134 -20.51 -4.66 -14.75
N ILE A 135 -20.11 -5.88 -14.37
CA ILE A 135 -20.20 -6.34 -12.98
C ILE A 135 -19.22 -5.58 -12.06
N ALA A 136 -18.05 -5.19 -12.56
CA ALA A 136 -17.09 -4.37 -11.81
C ALA A 136 -17.68 -2.99 -11.48
N GLU A 137 -18.28 -2.32 -12.46
CA GLU A 137 -18.98 -1.04 -12.26
C GLU A 137 -20.19 -1.20 -11.33
N TYR A 138 -20.95 -2.28 -11.50
CA TYR A 138 -22.11 -2.58 -10.66
C TYR A 138 -21.72 -2.74 -9.18
N THR A 139 -20.70 -3.54 -8.91
CA THR A 139 -20.21 -3.79 -7.54
C THR A 139 -19.60 -2.53 -6.91
N LYS A 140 -18.95 -1.67 -7.71
CA LYS A 140 -18.50 -0.34 -7.26
C LYS A 140 -19.67 0.57 -6.87
N LEU A 141 -20.72 0.65 -7.71
CA LEU A 141 -21.92 1.43 -7.41
C LEU A 141 -22.63 0.92 -6.14
N PHE A 142 -22.73 -0.41 -6.00
CA PHE A 142 -23.31 -1.03 -4.81
C PHE A 142 -22.49 -0.72 -3.55
N SER A 143 -21.17 -0.81 -3.63
CA SER A 143 -20.25 -0.45 -2.54
C SER A 143 -20.43 1.00 -2.10
N ASN A 144 -20.50 1.94 -3.04
CA ASN A 144 -20.76 3.35 -2.72
C ASN A 144 -22.14 3.56 -2.11
N LYS A 145 -23.16 2.85 -2.59
CA LYS A 145 -24.50 2.89 -1.99
C LYS A 145 -24.48 2.41 -0.54
N MET A 146 -23.74 1.34 -0.22
CA MET A 146 -23.60 0.85 1.16
C MET A 146 -22.96 1.90 2.08
N ILE A 147 -21.92 2.58 1.61
CA ILE A 147 -21.26 3.67 2.34
C ILE A 147 -22.25 4.83 2.58
N ASN A 148 -22.94 5.29 1.53
CA ASN A 148 -23.90 6.39 1.63
C ASN A 148 -25.08 6.08 2.57
N MET A 149 -25.40 4.79 2.75
CA MET A 149 -26.44 4.34 3.67
C MET A 149 -25.91 4.08 5.10
N ASN A 150 -24.65 4.43 5.40
CA ASN A 150 -23.96 4.13 6.66
C ASN A 150 -24.01 2.63 7.03
N LYS A 151 -24.05 1.76 6.01
CA LYS A 151 -24.04 0.31 6.19
C LYS A 151 -22.63 -0.27 6.13
N ALA A 152 -21.67 0.49 5.61
CA ALA A 152 -20.28 0.07 5.44
C ALA A 152 -19.36 1.29 5.50
N THR A 153 -18.07 1.07 5.72
CA THR A 153 -17.05 2.12 5.72
C THR A 153 -15.96 1.85 4.68
N ARG A 154 -15.13 2.85 4.43
CA ARG A 154 -13.97 2.76 3.54
C ARG A 154 -12.88 3.65 4.12
N GLY A 155 -11.69 3.10 4.34
CA GLY A 155 -10.55 3.87 4.84
C GLY A 155 -9.95 4.77 3.75
N ASP A 156 -9.21 5.81 4.17
CA ASP A 156 -8.57 6.78 3.28
C ASP A 156 -7.54 6.17 2.32
N ALA A 157 -6.96 5.03 2.71
CA ALA A 157 -6.00 4.29 1.90
C ALA A 157 -6.69 3.36 0.88
N ALA A 158 -7.96 3.05 1.06
CA ALA A 158 -8.56 1.85 0.47
C ALA A 158 -8.62 1.87 -1.08
N GLU A 159 -8.81 3.05 -1.70
CA GLU A 159 -8.87 3.21 -3.17
C GLU A 159 -7.58 3.77 -3.75
N ARG A 160 -6.50 3.86 -2.96
CA ARG A 160 -5.20 4.25 -3.49
C ARG A 160 -4.70 3.17 -4.46
N PRO A 161 -3.97 3.54 -5.51
CA PRO A 161 -3.42 2.57 -6.45
C PRO A 161 -2.57 1.51 -5.74
N GLY A 162 -2.79 0.24 -6.09
CA GLY A 162 -2.00 -0.88 -5.58
C GLY A 162 -0.54 -0.84 -6.03
N ILE A 163 0.29 -1.69 -5.44
CA ILE A 163 1.72 -1.81 -5.71
C ILE A 163 2.00 -2.26 -7.15
N LEU A 164 1.10 -3.06 -7.74
CA LEU A 164 1.16 -3.49 -9.14
C LEU A 164 0.78 -2.40 -10.14
N SER A 165 0.33 -1.22 -9.69
CA SER A 165 0.15 -0.07 -10.58
C SER A 165 1.50 0.56 -10.98
N VAL A 166 2.59 0.22 -10.28
CA VAL A 166 3.93 0.70 -10.58
C VAL A 166 4.46 -0.01 -11.83
N ARG A 167 4.78 0.76 -12.87
CA ARG A 167 5.31 0.21 -14.12
C ARG A 167 6.59 -0.60 -13.87
N GLY A 168 6.59 -1.85 -14.33
CA GLY A 168 7.73 -2.76 -14.24
C GLY A 168 7.78 -3.58 -12.96
N LEU A 169 6.91 -3.31 -11.97
CA LEU A 169 6.79 -4.16 -10.80
C LEU A 169 5.92 -5.37 -11.14
N THR A 170 6.41 -6.57 -10.84
CA THR A 170 5.71 -7.83 -11.13
C THR A 170 5.20 -8.49 -9.85
N PRO A 171 4.22 -9.41 -9.93
CA PRO A 171 3.77 -10.14 -8.76
C PRO A 171 4.86 -10.95 -8.04
N SER A 172 5.86 -11.44 -8.79
CA SER A 172 7.00 -12.15 -8.21
C SER A 172 7.85 -11.23 -7.35
N VAL A 173 8.19 -10.04 -7.84
CA VAL A 173 9.00 -9.06 -7.10
C VAL A 173 8.26 -8.61 -5.84
N ALA A 174 6.97 -8.33 -5.94
CA ALA A 174 6.15 -7.97 -4.78
C ALA A 174 6.06 -9.11 -3.74
N GLY A 175 5.90 -10.36 -4.20
CA GLY A 175 5.88 -11.53 -3.33
C GLY A 175 7.19 -11.75 -2.58
N GLU A 176 8.34 -11.56 -3.24
CA GLU A 176 9.66 -11.65 -2.60
C GLU A 176 9.84 -10.65 -1.46
N MET A 177 9.36 -9.42 -1.63
CA MET A 177 9.39 -8.41 -0.57
C MET A 177 8.46 -8.78 0.59
N CYS A 178 7.25 -9.25 0.29
CA CYS A 178 6.31 -9.68 1.32
C CYS A 178 6.88 -10.84 2.17
N ALA A 179 7.53 -11.81 1.51
CA ALA A 179 8.24 -12.90 2.19
C ALA A 179 9.39 -12.38 3.07
N ALA A 180 10.23 -11.48 2.54
CA ALA A 180 11.31 -10.86 3.31
C ALA A 180 10.79 -10.04 4.52
N ALA A 181 9.67 -9.34 4.34
CA ALA A 181 9.03 -8.57 5.39
C ALA A 181 8.47 -9.47 6.50
N LYS A 182 7.85 -10.60 6.15
CA LYS A 182 7.36 -11.59 7.12
C LYS A 182 8.49 -12.19 7.96
N GLU A 183 9.61 -12.53 7.34
CA GLU A 183 10.80 -13.01 8.07
C GLU A 183 11.39 -11.94 8.97
N MET A 184 11.48 -10.69 8.49
CA MET A 184 11.88 -9.56 9.34
C MET A 184 10.93 -9.37 10.52
N PHE A 185 9.61 -9.54 10.33
CA PHE A 185 8.63 -9.44 11.40
C PHE A 185 8.85 -10.48 12.48
N ARG A 186 9.13 -11.72 12.09
CA ARG A 186 9.45 -12.82 13.01
C ARG A 186 10.76 -12.58 13.77
N ALA A 187 11.75 -11.97 13.11
CA ALA A 187 13.03 -11.61 13.72
C ALA A 187 12.93 -10.47 14.75
N ARG A 188 11.88 -9.65 14.68
CA ARG A 188 11.54 -8.58 15.64
C ARG A 188 12.71 -7.64 15.96
N PRO A 189 13.36 -7.01 14.96
CA PRO A 189 14.51 -6.11 15.20
C PRO A 189 14.17 -4.96 16.17
N TRP A 190 12.92 -4.47 16.18
CA TRP A 190 12.43 -3.43 17.10
C TRP A 190 12.44 -3.83 18.58
N SER A 191 12.59 -5.12 18.91
CA SER A 191 12.70 -5.56 20.30
C SER A 191 14.06 -5.24 20.93
N ARG A 192 15.08 -4.95 20.12
CA ARG A 192 16.46 -4.69 20.57
C ARG A 192 17.10 -3.46 19.95
N ILE A 193 16.60 -3.00 18.80
CA ILE A 193 17.03 -1.76 18.16
C ILE A 193 15.98 -0.70 18.47
N ALA A 194 16.33 0.24 19.35
CA ALA A 194 15.44 1.34 19.70
C ALA A 194 15.28 2.34 18.54
N GLU A 195 14.12 2.99 18.46
CA GLU A 195 13.79 4.00 17.42
C GLU A 195 14.76 5.20 17.34
N HIS A 196 15.52 5.46 18.41
CA HIS A 196 16.50 6.55 18.43
C HIS A 196 17.87 6.12 17.90
N ILE A 197 18.09 4.83 17.62
CA ILE A 197 19.34 4.34 17.04
C ILE A 197 19.26 4.47 15.52
N ALA A 198 20.03 5.40 14.96
CA ALA A 198 20.18 5.54 13.52
C ALA A 198 21.21 4.52 13.01
N LEU A 199 20.81 3.68 12.07
CA LEU A 199 21.69 2.72 11.40
C LEU A 199 22.15 3.29 10.06
N GLU A 200 23.46 3.27 9.79
CA GLU A 200 23.99 3.48 8.45
C GLU A 200 23.94 2.15 7.70
N ILE A 201 23.37 2.17 6.50
CA ILE A 201 23.30 1.00 5.63
C ILE A 201 24.05 1.30 4.33
N ARG A 202 24.94 0.39 3.95
CA ARG A 202 25.60 0.39 2.64
C ARG A 202 25.09 -0.77 1.80
N LEU A 203 24.43 -0.43 0.69
CA LEU A 203 23.97 -1.42 -0.28
C LEU A 203 25.14 -1.96 -1.11
N PRO A 204 25.05 -3.18 -1.65
CA PRO A 204 26.08 -3.73 -2.52
C PRO A 204 26.15 -2.94 -3.84
N THR A 205 27.29 -2.32 -4.13
CA THR A 205 27.58 -1.63 -5.40
C THR A 205 27.73 -2.66 -6.53
N PRO A 206 27.06 -2.50 -7.68
CA PRO A 206 27.30 -3.34 -8.86
C PRO A 206 28.68 -3.10 -9.51
N ASP A 207 29.30 -1.95 -9.25
CA ASP A 207 30.53 -1.51 -9.92
C ASP A 207 31.55 -0.93 -8.91
N PRO A 208 32.75 -1.52 -8.76
CA PRO A 208 33.78 -1.09 -7.80
C PRO A 208 34.31 0.34 -8.01
N GLY A 209 33.97 1.02 -9.11
CA GLY A 209 34.42 2.38 -9.42
C GLY A 209 33.43 3.52 -9.07
N HIS A 210 32.18 3.20 -8.73
CA HIS A 210 31.13 4.21 -8.49
C HIS A 210 31.05 4.57 -7.00
N ASN A 211 31.61 5.73 -6.64
CA ASN A 211 31.90 6.07 -5.24
C ASN A 211 30.86 6.98 -4.56
N TYR A 212 29.67 7.15 -5.13
CA TYR A 212 28.68 8.07 -4.55
C TYR A 212 27.28 7.44 -4.57
N ARG A 213 26.77 7.14 -3.35
CA ARG A 213 25.35 7.08 -2.94
C ARG A 213 24.69 5.74 -2.61
N ASP A 214 25.43 4.70 -2.33
CA ASP A 214 24.84 3.47 -1.76
C ASP A 214 24.74 3.50 -0.23
N ARG A 215 24.83 4.69 0.38
CA ARG A 215 24.69 4.88 1.83
C ARG A 215 23.31 5.45 2.15
N TYR A 216 22.61 4.78 3.05
CA TYR A 216 21.30 5.18 3.55
C TYR A 216 21.28 5.14 5.07
N TYR A 217 20.26 5.77 5.65
CA TYR A 217 20.06 5.79 7.09
C TYR A 217 18.72 5.19 7.44
N VAL A 218 18.71 4.20 8.33
CA VAL A 218 17.50 3.49 8.74
C VAL A 218 17.22 3.75 10.20
N THR A 219 15.94 3.94 10.50
CA THR A 219 15.40 3.74 11.84
C THR A 219 14.45 2.55 11.82
N VAL A 220 14.58 1.69 12.83
CA VAL A 220 13.64 0.59 13.09
C VAL A 220 12.48 1.16 13.89
N LEU A 221 11.24 0.88 13.48
CA LEU A 221 10.00 1.36 14.10
C LEU A 221 9.36 0.25 14.92
N GLY A 222 8.76 0.58 16.06
CA GLY A 222 7.93 -0.35 16.85
C GLY A 222 8.41 -0.56 18.28
N SER A 223 9.50 0.08 18.71
CA SER A 223 9.95 0.06 20.10
C SER A 223 8.92 0.67 21.06
N ALA A 224 8.08 1.59 20.56
CA ALA A 224 6.97 2.20 21.29
C ALA A 224 5.60 1.53 21.07
N GLY A 225 5.55 0.37 20.39
CA GLY A 225 4.37 -0.50 20.32
C GLY A 225 3.26 -0.15 19.30
N ASN A 226 3.25 1.04 18.72
CA ASN A 226 2.11 1.47 17.88
C ASN A 226 2.17 1.00 16.42
N VAL A 227 3.34 1.01 15.81
CA VAL A 227 3.54 0.60 14.41
C VAL A 227 4.92 -0.01 14.27
N GLN A 228 5.00 -1.19 13.67
CA GLN A 228 6.26 -1.90 13.45
C GLN A 228 6.71 -1.73 11.99
N GLY A 229 8.02 -1.74 11.78
CA GLY A 229 8.58 -1.61 10.43
C GLY A 229 9.93 -0.91 10.42
N PHE A 230 10.23 -0.22 9.32
CA PHE A 230 11.38 0.67 9.24
C PHE A 230 11.08 1.87 8.34
N ALA A 231 11.85 2.94 8.55
CA ALA A 231 11.94 4.06 7.63
C ALA A 231 13.39 4.24 7.15
N LEU A 232 13.56 4.41 5.84
CA LEU A 232 14.81 4.57 5.14
C LEU A 232 14.91 6.00 4.61
N MET A 233 16.00 6.67 4.96
CA MET A 233 16.29 8.07 4.65
C MET A 233 17.55 8.18 3.79
N PRO A 234 17.59 9.15 2.86
CA PRO A 234 18.78 9.40 2.04
C PRO A 234 19.90 10.11 2.82
N SER A 235 19.61 10.68 4.01
CA SER A 235 20.62 11.35 4.83
C SER A 235 20.33 11.30 6.33
N LEU A 236 21.38 11.30 7.13
CA LEU A 236 21.29 11.36 8.60
C LEU A 236 20.64 12.66 9.07
N THR A 237 20.90 13.78 8.39
CA THR A 237 20.27 15.07 8.70
C THR A 237 18.74 14.97 8.65
N LYS A 238 18.19 14.31 7.63
CA LYS A 238 16.75 14.13 7.47
C LYS A 238 16.16 13.18 8.51
N LEU A 239 16.90 12.12 8.84
CA LEU A 239 16.51 11.22 9.92
C LEU A 239 16.47 11.95 11.28
N ARG A 240 17.46 12.79 11.59
CA ARG A 240 17.49 13.65 12.79
C ARG A 240 16.32 14.62 12.82
N GLU A 241 16.02 15.29 11.71
CA GLU A 241 14.88 16.22 11.59
C GLU A 241 13.56 15.51 11.90
N LYS A 242 13.34 14.34 11.28
CA LYS A 242 12.15 13.53 11.53
C LYS A 242 12.05 13.10 12.99
N TYR A 243 13.14 12.62 13.57
CA TYR A 243 13.17 12.20 14.98
C TYR A 243 12.83 13.37 15.92
N ARG A 244 13.43 14.54 15.71
CA ARG A 244 13.11 15.76 16.48
C ARG A 244 11.64 16.14 16.39
N ARG A 245 11.07 16.12 15.18
CA ARG A 245 9.63 16.39 14.97
C ARG A 245 8.76 15.38 15.72
N ALA A 246 9.11 14.10 15.67
CA ALA A 246 8.37 13.04 16.36
C ALA A 246 8.43 13.19 17.89
N VAL A 247 9.59 13.55 18.45
CA VAL A 247 9.76 13.77 19.90
C VAL A 247 8.98 15.01 20.35
N ARG A 248 9.09 16.13 19.62
CA ARG A 248 8.35 17.36 19.94
C ARG A 248 6.83 17.14 19.96
N ASN A 249 6.29 16.49 18.93
CA ASN A 249 4.86 16.21 18.85
C ASN A 249 4.37 15.30 19.98
N LYS A 250 5.22 14.39 20.50
CA LYS A 250 4.89 13.59 21.68
C LYS A 250 4.86 14.42 22.96
N GLY A 251 5.73 15.42 23.10
CA GLY A 251 5.75 16.33 24.24
C GLY A 251 4.51 17.23 24.28
N GLU A 252 4.15 17.85 23.15
CA GLU A 252 2.96 18.71 23.05
C GLU A 252 1.65 17.93 23.31
N ALA A 253 1.54 16.67 22.86
CA ALA A 253 0.36 15.83 23.11
C ALA A 253 0.20 15.38 24.58
N LEU A 254 1.24 15.47 25.40
CA LEU A 254 1.19 15.16 26.84
C LEU A 254 0.81 16.39 27.68
N GLU A 255 0.99 17.62 27.18
CA GLU A 255 0.62 18.85 27.89
C GLU A 255 -0.85 19.24 27.69
N GLU A 256 -1.54 18.73 26.65
CA GLU A 256 -2.98 19.01 26.42
C GLU A 256 -3.94 18.12 27.23
N VAL A 257 -3.43 17.28 28.14
CA VAL A 257 -4.24 16.48 29.07
C VAL A 257 -3.88 16.83 30.51
N SER A 258 -4.12 18.08 30.89
CA SER A 258 -4.30 18.46 32.29
C SER A 258 -5.68 19.06 32.44
N ASP A 259 -6.53 18.36 33.19
CA ASP A 259 -7.87 18.76 33.58
C ASP A 259 -7.88 20.14 34.23
N ASP A 260 -8.67 21.06 33.66
CA ASP A 260 -9.32 22.12 34.41
C ASP A 260 -10.72 22.32 33.81
N GLU A 261 -11.72 21.70 34.44
CA GLU A 261 -13.10 22.11 34.34
C GLU A 261 -13.29 23.46 35.06
N GLU A 262 -14.24 24.25 34.54
CA GLU A 262 -14.83 25.49 35.07
C GLU A 262 -14.15 26.83 34.75
N GLY A 263 -14.71 27.52 33.74
CA GLY A 263 -14.43 28.94 33.52
C GLY A 263 -15.16 29.53 32.31
N ASP A 264 -16.47 29.80 32.45
CA ASP A 264 -17.20 30.70 31.55
C ASP A 264 -16.49 32.06 31.50
N GLY A 265 -15.94 32.41 30.33
CA GLY A 265 -15.27 33.68 30.12
C GLY A 265 -14.93 33.93 28.67
N ALA A 266 -15.75 34.76 28.00
CA ALA A 266 -15.46 35.32 26.69
C ALA A 266 -14.08 36.00 26.66
N PHE A 267 -13.22 35.61 25.70
CA PHE A 267 -12.07 36.43 25.33
C PHE A 267 -11.77 36.35 23.83
N GLU A 268 -12.02 37.49 23.17
CA GLU A 268 -11.58 37.80 21.83
C GLU A 268 -10.04 37.91 21.77
N GLY A 269 -9.45 37.49 20.64
CA GLY A 269 -8.19 38.09 20.18
C GLY A 269 -6.91 37.26 20.34
N ALA A 270 -6.84 36.06 19.75
CA ALA A 270 -5.56 35.42 19.45
C ALA A 270 -5.14 35.74 18.01
N ARG A 271 -4.22 36.71 17.91
CA ARG A 271 -3.53 37.12 16.68
C ARG A 271 -2.94 35.90 15.97
N LYS A 272 -3.27 35.74 14.68
CA LYS A 272 -2.49 34.93 13.72
C LYS A 272 -1.07 35.49 13.63
N GLY A 273 -0.21 35.11 14.57
CA GLY A 273 1.23 35.25 14.43
C GLY A 273 1.66 34.35 13.28
N HIS A 274 1.73 34.91 12.07
CA HIS A 274 2.58 34.34 11.04
C HIS A 274 4.00 34.41 11.59
N SER A 275 4.46 33.33 12.24
CA SER A 275 5.88 33.10 12.36
C SER A 275 6.38 33.04 10.92
N VAL A 276 7.05 34.10 10.49
CA VAL A 276 7.87 34.08 9.29
C VAL A 276 8.85 32.95 9.54
N SER A 277 8.52 31.78 9.01
CA SER A 277 9.42 30.65 8.93
C SER A 277 10.69 31.21 8.34
N ARG A 278 11.76 31.30 9.14
CA ARG A 278 13.09 31.42 8.59
C ARG A 278 13.21 30.21 7.69
N THR A 279 13.07 30.43 6.38
CA THR A 279 13.34 29.46 5.34
C THR A 279 14.72 28.88 5.65
N MET A 280 14.74 27.70 6.28
CA MET A 280 15.97 26.95 6.49
C MET A 280 16.53 26.68 5.11
N ASP A 281 17.83 26.92 4.97
CA ASP A 281 18.57 26.81 3.73
C ASP A 281 18.21 25.50 3.01
N ASP A 282 17.43 25.61 1.92
CA ASP A 282 17.24 24.52 0.97
C ASP A 282 18.64 24.02 0.60
N VAL A 283 18.93 22.77 0.93
CA VAL A 283 20.22 22.17 0.63
C VAL A 283 20.33 22.04 -0.88
N LEU A 284 20.93 23.04 -1.51
CA LEU A 284 21.12 23.11 -2.94
C LEU A 284 22.17 22.07 -3.35
N LEU A 285 21.81 21.04 -4.11
CA LEU A 285 22.77 20.05 -4.60
C LEU A 285 23.24 20.37 -6.02
N CYS A 286 24.43 19.93 -6.36
CA CYS A 286 25.00 20.10 -7.68
C CYS A 286 24.36 19.10 -8.66
N GLY A 287 23.88 19.59 -9.79
CA GLY A 287 23.28 18.81 -10.85
C GLY A 287 24.18 17.71 -11.41
N ALA A 288 25.49 17.93 -11.44
CA ALA A 288 26.46 16.95 -11.93
C ALA A 288 26.92 15.98 -10.83
N CYS A 289 27.68 16.49 -9.85
CA CYS A 289 28.35 15.65 -8.85
C CYS A 289 27.53 15.36 -7.60
N GLY A 290 26.37 16.01 -7.44
CA GLY A 290 25.49 15.76 -6.31
C GLY A 290 25.95 16.30 -4.95
N LYS A 291 27.10 16.98 -4.88
CA LYS A 291 27.60 17.66 -3.68
C LYS A 291 26.74 18.89 -3.35
N ARG A 292 26.78 19.36 -2.10
CA ARG A 292 26.15 20.62 -1.70
C ARG A 292 26.83 21.79 -2.41
N VAL A 293 26.03 22.68 -2.96
CA VAL A 293 26.46 23.90 -3.62
C VAL A 293 26.50 25.01 -2.57
N GLY A 294 27.62 25.73 -2.47
CA GLY A 294 27.82 26.78 -1.47
C GLY A 294 28.59 26.35 -0.20
N GLU A 295 28.93 25.06 -0.04
CA GLU A 295 29.91 24.61 0.95
C GLU A 295 31.34 24.83 0.39
N ALA A 296 32.25 25.34 1.23
CA ALA A 296 33.64 25.53 0.84
C ALA A 296 34.31 24.17 0.65
N THR A 297 34.72 23.85 -0.58
CA THR A 297 35.66 22.74 -0.82
C THR A 297 37.05 23.21 -0.47
N GLU A 298 37.82 22.41 0.28
CA GLU A 298 39.22 22.70 0.60
C GLU A 298 39.99 23.07 -0.69
N GLY A 299 40.52 24.29 -0.73
CA GLY A 299 41.39 24.78 -1.81
C GLY A 299 40.85 25.93 -2.66
N ASP A 300 39.53 26.17 -2.71
CA ASP A 300 38.95 27.27 -3.49
C ASP A 300 38.07 28.14 -2.59
N GLY A 301 38.62 29.27 -2.11
CA GLY A 301 37.97 30.19 -1.16
C GLY A 301 36.72 30.92 -1.66
N ALA A 302 36.06 30.46 -2.73
CA ALA A 302 34.85 31.05 -3.28
C ALA A 302 33.63 30.12 -3.11
N LYS A 303 32.57 30.63 -2.46
CA LYS A 303 31.24 30.03 -2.45
C LYS A 303 30.61 30.16 -3.84
N TYR A 304 30.88 29.22 -4.75
CA TYR A 304 30.30 29.26 -6.09
C TYR A 304 28.95 28.52 -6.12
N VAL A 305 27.91 29.24 -6.56
CA VAL A 305 26.59 28.69 -6.86
C VAL A 305 26.28 29.08 -8.30
N ASP A 306 26.61 28.20 -9.24
CA ASP A 306 26.30 28.47 -10.66
C ASP A 306 24.94 27.86 -11.02
N ARG A 307 24.09 28.61 -11.73
CA ARG A 307 22.79 28.13 -12.19
C ARG A 307 22.87 27.88 -13.69
N CYS A 308 22.14 26.87 -14.18
CA CYS A 308 21.99 26.73 -15.63
C CYS A 308 21.45 28.04 -16.24
N GLY A 309 22.17 28.63 -17.19
CA GLY A 309 21.76 29.89 -17.82
C GLY A 309 20.45 29.80 -18.61
N GLY A 310 20.10 28.61 -19.10
CA GLY A 310 18.86 28.33 -19.82
C GLY A 310 17.68 28.16 -18.87
N CYS A 311 17.52 26.97 -18.29
CA CYS A 311 16.36 26.65 -17.45
C CYS A 311 16.37 27.33 -16.08
N ARG A 312 17.56 27.72 -15.56
CA ARG A 312 17.78 28.26 -14.20
C ARG A 312 17.31 27.37 -13.04
N ARG A 313 16.94 26.13 -13.33
CA ARG A 313 16.40 25.17 -12.34
C ARG A 313 17.46 24.27 -11.70
N LEU A 314 18.64 24.15 -12.29
CA LEU A 314 19.74 23.36 -11.74
C LEU A 314 20.86 24.24 -11.26
N LEU A 315 21.52 23.75 -10.22
CA LEU A 315 22.64 24.39 -9.55
C LEU A 315 23.89 23.53 -9.71
N TYR A 316 25.05 24.16 -9.76
CA TYR A 316 26.33 23.49 -9.95
C TYR A 316 27.35 24.06 -8.98
N CYS A 317 28.21 23.19 -8.44
CA CYS A 317 29.35 23.62 -7.62
C CYS A 317 30.32 24.53 -8.40
N ASN A 318 30.42 24.34 -9.72
CA ASN A 318 31.28 25.10 -10.61
C ASN A 318 30.94 24.85 -12.09
N GLU A 319 31.52 25.66 -12.97
CA GLU A 319 31.37 25.56 -14.43
C GLU A 319 31.79 24.18 -14.97
N ARG A 320 32.78 23.51 -14.35
CA ARG A 320 33.20 22.16 -14.75
C ARG A 320 32.06 21.15 -14.57
N CYS A 321 31.37 21.20 -13.43
CA CYS A 321 30.20 20.36 -13.18
C CYS A 321 29.08 20.66 -14.18
N GLN A 322 28.81 21.94 -14.45
CA GLN A 322 27.81 22.34 -15.44
C GLN A 322 28.16 21.78 -16.82
N LYS A 323 29.41 21.93 -17.29
CA LYS A 323 29.86 21.43 -18.60
C LYS A 323 29.79 19.92 -18.71
N LEU A 324 30.10 19.19 -17.64
CA LEU A 324 30.00 17.73 -17.60
C LEU A 324 28.53 17.29 -17.75
N ASP A 325 27.65 17.80 -16.89
CA ASP A 325 26.22 17.50 -16.90
C ASP A 325 25.56 17.91 -18.22
N TRP A 326 25.98 19.05 -18.80
CA TRP A 326 25.51 19.55 -20.09
C TRP A 326 25.82 18.58 -21.24
N ARG A 327 27.03 18.03 -21.27
CA ARG A 327 27.46 17.08 -22.31
C ARG A 327 26.76 15.74 -22.19
N GLU A 328 26.54 15.28 -20.96
CA GLU A 328 26.02 13.94 -20.71
C GLU A 328 24.50 13.86 -20.87
N ARG A 329 23.75 14.90 -20.45
CA ARG A 329 22.27 14.81 -20.40
C ARG A 329 21.51 16.12 -20.34
N HIS A 330 22.04 17.13 -19.64
CA HIS A 330 21.24 18.30 -19.27
C HIS A 330 20.82 19.13 -20.50
N LYS A 331 21.56 19.05 -21.61
CA LYS A 331 21.20 19.74 -22.86
C LYS A 331 19.77 19.47 -23.29
N ASP A 332 19.34 18.20 -23.29
CA ASP A 332 18.01 17.79 -23.73
C ASP A 332 16.96 18.11 -22.66
N GLU A 333 17.29 17.85 -21.38
CA GLU A 333 16.42 18.17 -20.24
C GLU A 333 16.16 19.68 -20.11
N CYS A 334 17.16 20.53 -20.41
CA CYS A 334 17.07 21.98 -20.28
C CYS A 334 16.03 22.57 -21.22
N GLN A 335 15.96 22.06 -22.45
CA GLN A 335 14.98 22.53 -23.43
C GLN A 335 13.56 22.21 -22.95
N GLN A 336 13.33 20.98 -22.47
CA GLN A 336 12.05 20.55 -21.94
C GLN A 336 11.64 21.33 -20.68
N ALA A 337 12.59 21.53 -19.76
CA ALA A 337 12.40 22.35 -18.56
C ALA A 337 12.10 23.83 -18.85
N THR A 338 12.49 24.33 -20.02
CA THR A 338 12.20 25.71 -20.41
C THR A 338 10.80 25.83 -21.01
N SER A 339 10.34 24.81 -21.74
CA SER A 339 9.01 24.79 -22.36
C SER A 339 7.87 24.40 -21.41
N ASP A 340 8.17 23.64 -20.36
CA ASP A 340 7.17 23.09 -19.45
C ASP A 340 7.50 23.51 -18.00
N ALA A 341 6.64 24.36 -17.44
CA ALA A 341 6.76 24.86 -16.06
C ALA A 341 6.76 23.70 -15.04
N GLU A 342 6.02 22.63 -15.31
CA GLU A 342 5.84 21.48 -14.43
C GLU A 342 6.89 20.38 -14.66
N TYR A 343 7.76 20.54 -15.68
CA TYR A 343 8.78 19.54 -15.97
C TYR A 343 9.73 19.31 -14.80
N VAL A 344 9.79 18.06 -14.37
CA VAL A 344 10.70 17.55 -13.33
C VAL A 344 11.85 16.80 -14.02
N PHE A 345 13.09 17.19 -13.71
CA PHE A 345 14.27 16.50 -14.23
C PHE A 345 14.27 15.04 -13.78
N LYS A 346 14.26 14.11 -14.74
CA LYS A 346 14.35 12.65 -14.51
C LYS A 346 15.80 12.23 -14.21
N ARG A 347 16.40 12.82 -13.18
CA ARG A 347 17.71 12.41 -12.65
C ARG A 347 17.49 11.18 -11.78
N ASP A 348 18.52 10.36 -11.53
CA ASP A 348 18.45 9.32 -10.48
C ASP A 348 17.76 9.93 -9.25
N GLU A 349 16.54 9.46 -9.01
CA GLU A 349 15.39 10.21 -8.42
C GLU A 349 15.58 10.60 -6.95
N TRP A 350 16.75 10.32 -6.41
CA TRP A 350 17.06 10.28 -4.99
C TRP A 350 17.82 11.51 -4.48
N ALA A 351 18.39 12.30 -5.38
CA ALA A 351 19.16 13.49 -4.99
C ALA A 351 18.30 14.73 -4.75
N TRP A 352 17.12 14.80 -5.37
CA TRP A 352 16.32 16.04 -5.43
C TRP A 352 14.94 15.91 -4.78
N LEU A 353 14.40 14.69 -4.72
CA LEU A 353 13.15 14.42 -4.03
C LEU A 353 13.51 13.95 -2.61
N GLN A 354 13.00 14.64 -1.60
CA GLN A 354 13.03 14.22 -0.21
C GLN A 354 12.15 12.97 -0.07
N ARG A 355 12.65 11.83 -0.56
CA ARG A 355 11.96 10.54 -0.57
C ARG A 355 12.36 9.79 0.68
N GLU A 356 11.41 9.61 1.57
CA GLU A 356 11.50 8.67 2.66
C GLU A 356 10.75 7.40 2.24
N LEU A 357 11.44 6.26 2.29
CA LEU A 357 10.81 4.98 2.05
C LEU A 357 10.44 4.37 3.39
N ALA A 358 9.24 3.82 3.49
CA ALA A 358 8.77 3.17 4.69
C ALA A 358 8.15 1.82 4.35
N LEU A 359 8.51 0.82 5.14
CA LEU A 359 7.81 -0.47 5.19
C LEU A 359 7.16 -0.57 6.56
N LEU A 360 5.83 -0.59 6.59
CA LEU A 360 5.06 -0.71 7.84
C LEU A 360 4.23 -1.99 7.84
N PHE A 361 4.01 -2.57 9.01
CA PHE A 361 3.06 -3.66 9.20
C PHE A 361 1.74 -3.08 9.72
N LEU A 362 0.70 -3.14 8.89
CA LEU A 362 -0.59 -2.52 9.18
C LEU A 362 -1.73 -3.53 9.10
N ASP A 363 -2.80 -3.25 9.83
CA ASP A 363 -4.02 -4.03 9.73
C ASP A 363 -4.67 -3.87 8.33
N PRO A 364 -5.55 -4.80 7.90
CA PRO A 364 -6.09 -4.79 6.55
C PRO A 364 -6.86 -3.52 6.21
N THR A 365 -7.42 -2.81 7.20
CA THR A 365 -8.23 -1.60 6.96
C THR A 365 -7.40 -0.39 6.50
N ALA A 366 -6.10 -0.41 6.79
CA ALA A 366 -5.14 0.58 6.34
C ALA A 366 -4.44 0.21 5.00
N ILE A 367 -4.75 -0.96 4.43
CA ILE A 367 -4.17 -1.45 3.19
C ILE A 367 -5.07 -1.10 1.99
N PRO A 368 -4.51 -0.61 0.88
CA PRO A 368 -5.29 -0.40 -0.34
C PRO A 368 -5.90 -1.70 -0.87
N PHE A 369 -7.14 -1.65 -1.36
CA PHE A 369 -7.87 -2.86 -1.79
C PHE A 369 -7.16 -3.59 -2.94
N ASP A 370 -6.52 -2.86 -3.84
CA ASP A 370 -5.72 -3.46 -4.91
C ASP A 370 -4.56 -4.32 -4.36
N ASP A 371 -3.95 -3.93 -3.24
CA ASP A 371 -2.89 -4.71 -2.60
C ASP A 371 -3.46 -5.97 -1.93
N LEU A 372 -4.62 -5.85 -1.27
CA LEU A 372 -5.31 -7.00 -0.68
C LEU A 372 -5.75 -8.01 -1.74
N ASP A 373 -6.35 -7.53 -2.83
CA ASP A 373 -6.78 -8.35 -3.96
C ASP A 373 -5.57 -9.05 -4.62
N ALA A 374 -4.46 -8.34 -4.77
CA ALA A 374 -3.22 -8.91 -5.30
C ALA A 374 -2.62 -9.95 -4.34
N ALA A 375 -2.57 -9.68 -3.03
CA ALA A 375 -2.07 -10.62 -2.04
C ALA A 375 -2.88 -11.92 -2.03
N GLU A 376 -4.22 -11.84 -2.12
CA GLU A 376 -5.08 -13.04 -2.20
C GLU A 376 -4.88 -13.79 -3.53
N THR A 377 -4.80 -13.07 -4.64
CA THR A 377 -4.65 -13.65 -5.99
C THR A 377 -3.32 -14.36 -6.15
N TYR A 378 -2.23 -13.72 -5.72
CA TYR A 378 -0.86 -14.22 -5.91
C TYR A 378 -0.30 -14.94 -4.69
N LYS A 379 -1.10 -15.12 -3.63
CA LYS A 379 -0.72 -15.79 -2.38
C LYS A 379 0.54 -15.18 -1.75
N TRP A 380 0.60 -13.85 -1.70
CA TRP A 380 1.69 -13.17 -1.02
C TRP A 380 1.62 -13.39 0.48
N ASP A 381 2.80 -13.47 1.09
CA ASP A 381 2.94 -13.63 2.53
C ASP A 381 2.45 -12.40 3.31
N TYR A 382 1.77 -12.66 4.42
CA TYR A 382 1.40 -11.69 5.45
C TYR A 382 1.50 -12.35 6.83
N ILE A 383 1.33 -11.56 7.90
CA ILE A 383 1.52 -11.97 9.29
C ILE A 383 0.16 -12.44 9.82
N GLU A 384 -0.03 -13.75 9.90
CA GLU A 384 -1.24 -14.41 10.40
C GLU A 384 -1.18 -14.65 11.91
N GLU A 385 0.01 -14.55 12.50
CA GLU A 385 0.28 -14.86 13.91
C GLU A 385 -0.29 -13.82 14.89
N VAL A 386 -0.92 -12.76 14.38
CA VAL A 386 -1.52 -11.65 15.13
C VAL A 386 -2.95 -11.40 14.65
N SER A 387 -3.79 -10.83 15.52
CA SER A 387 -5.19 -10.53 15.21
C SER A 387 -5.46 -9.04 15.46
N PRO A 388 -5.88 -8.26 14.44
CA PRO A 388 -6.04 -8.64 13.03
C PRO A 388 -4.69 -9.02 12.37
N PRO A 389 -4.70 -9.79 11.28
CA PRO A 389 -3.47 -10.10 10.55
C PRO A 389 -2.83 -8.81 10.03
N LEU A 390 -1.49 -8.74 10.02
CA LEU A 390 -0.78 -7.56 9.53
C LEU A 390 -0.24 -7.80 8.12
N HIS A 391 -0.34 -6.78 7.28
CA HIS A 391 0.19 -6.78 5.93
C HIS A 391 1.38 -5.83 5.82
N PRO A 392 2.44 -6.22 5.11
CA PRO A 392 3.54 -5.31 4.78
C PRO A 392 3.06 -4.26 3.77
N LEU A 393 3.10 -2.99 4.14
CA LEU A 393 2.79 -1.86 3.28
C LEU A 393 4.06 -1.07 2.96
N PRO A 394 4.61 -1.21 1.74
CA PRO A 394 5.69 -0.38 1.25
C PRO A 394 5.13 0.91 0.63
N PHE A 395 5.66 2.06 1.03
CA PHE A 395 5.31 3.34 0.42
C PHE A 395 6.48 4.33 0.49
N VAL A 396 6.33 5.43 -0.25
CA VAL A 396 7.27 6.53 -0.24
C VAL A 396 6.52 7.79 0.14
N THR A 397 7.03 8.53 1.13
CA THR A 397 6.63 9.91 1.32
C THR A 397 7.59 10.81 0.57
N VAL A 398 7.04 11.62 -0.32
CA VAL A 398 7.76 12.62 -1.10
C VAL A 398 7.41 13.98 -0.53
N GLU A 399 8.37 14.68 0.08
CA GLU A 399 8.15 16.08 0.43
C GLU A 399 8.09 16.89 -0.89
N GLY A 400 6.92 17.45 -1.19
CA GLY A 400 6.65 18.24 -2.39
C GLY A 400 6.90 19.72 -2.17
N THR A 401 7.51 20.36 -3.15
CA THR A 401 7.83 21.79 -3.19
C THR A 401 6.58 22.68 -3.23
N ALA A 402 6.73 23.92 -2.74
CA ALA A 402 5.77 25.04 -2.70
C ALA A 402 4.49 24.92 -1.84
N SER A 403 3.86 23.74 -1.68
CA SER A 403 2.56 23.62 -0.97
C SER A 403 2.64 23.01 0.44
N GLY A 404 3.80 22.49 0.85
CA GLY A 404 4.00 21.92 2.19
C GLY A 404 3.23 20.63 2.49
N THR A 405 2.59 20.01 1.49
CA THR A 405 1.88 18.74 1.67
C THR A 405 2.76 17.56 1.24
N ASN A 406 2.97 16.61 2.15
CA ASN A 406 3.68 15.37 1.85
C ASN A 406 2.80 14.48 0.97
N ARG A 407 3.31 14.08 -0.20
CA ARG A 407 2.62 13.13 -1.07
C ARG A 407 3.03 11.70 -0.71
N MET A 408 2.06 10.81 -0.56
CA MET A 408 2.32 9.37 -0.46
C MET A 408 2.27 8.74 -1.85
N ASP A 409 3.38 8.15 -2.27
CA ASP A 409 3.56 7.43 -3.52
C ASP A 409 3.89 5.95 -3.26
N ARG A 410 3.85 5.15 -4.33
CA ARG A 410 4.40 3.80 -4.32
C ARG A 410 5.90 3.80 -4.64
N PRO A 411 6.68 2.85 -4.09
CA PRO A 411 8.09 2.74 -4.43
C PRO A 411 8.27 2.34 -5.89
N THR A 412 9.29 2.89 -6.54
CA THR A 412 9.75 2.41 -7.86
C THR A 412 10.32 1.00 -7.76
N VAL A 413 10.53 0.33 -8.90
CA VAL A 413 11.13 -1.03 -8.91
C VAL A 413 12.49 -1.07 -8.20
N LYS A 414 13.32 -0.03 -8.38
CA LYS A 414 14.63 0.10 -7.71
C LYS A 414 14.47 0.27 -6.20
N GLU A 415 13.59 1.18 -5.79
CA GLU A 415 13.25 1.43 -4.38
C GLU A 415 12.74 0.16 -3.68
N PHE A 416 11.88 -0.58 -4.37
CA PHE A 416 11.32 -1.82 -3.89
C PHE A 416 12.40 -2.90 -3.67
N GLY A 417 13.35 -2.99 -4.60
CA GLY A 417 14.53 -3.83 -4.45
C GLY A 417 15.37 -3.47 -3.23
N PHE A 418 15.57 -2.16 -2.97
CA PHE A 418 16.28 -1.70 -1.77
C PHE A 418 15.54 -2.08 -0.50
N MET A 419 14.24 -1.81 -0.42
CA MET A 419 13.43 -2.17 0.75
C MET A 419 13.46 -3.67 1.05
N THR A 420 13.47 -4.50 0.00
CA THR A 420 13.62 -5.96 0.13
C THR A 420 14.98 -6.34 0.73
N LEU A 421 16.07 -5.72 0.26
CA LEU A 421 17.41 -5.93 0.81
C LEU A 421 17.50 -5.47 2.27
N ILE A 422 16.88 -4.33 2.62
CA ILE A 422 16.85 -3.83 4.00
C ILE A 422 16.06 -4.79 4.91
N ALA A 423 14.92 -5.30 4.46
CA ALA A 423 14.14 -6.26 5.25
C ALA A 423 14.96 -7.54 5.56
N LYS A 424 15.69 -8.05 4.55
CA LYS A 424 16.62 -9.18 4.74
C LYS A 424 17.75 -8.83 5.71
N ALA A 425 18.38 -7.66 5.54
CA ALA A 425 19.43 -7.19 6.42
C ALA A 425 18.99 -7.07 7.88
N LEU A 426 17.77 -6.56 8.14
CA LEU A 426 17.18 -6.45 9.47
C LEU A 426 16.67 -7.79 10.04
N THR A 427 16.56 -8.82 9.21
CA THR A 427 16.36 -10.21 9.66
C THR A 427 17.67 -10.80 10.21
N GLU A 428 18.80 -10.44 9.60
CA GLU A 428 20.14 -10.88 10.02
C GLU A 428 20.69 -10.05 11.18
N CYS A 429 20.39 -8.75 11.21
CA CYS A 429 20.85 -7.78 12.20
C CYS A 429 19.71 -7.38 13.15
N VAL A 430 19.42 -8.24 14.12
CA VAL A 430 18.34 -8.03 15.11
C VAL A 430 18.78 -7.27 16.36
N SER A 431 20.01 -6.75 16.39
CA SER A 431 20.56 -5.98 17.52
C SER A 431 21.49 -4.92 16.96
N PRO A 432 21.67 -3.77 17.64
CA PRO A 432 22.57 -2.74 17.15
C PRO A 432 23.98 -3.30 16.92
N PRO A 433 24.62 -2.98 15.79
CA PRO A 433 26.04 -3.24 15.61
C PRO A 433 26.86 -2.62 16.76
N PRO A 434 28.08 -3.13 17.05
CA PRO A 434 29.00 -2.45 17.96
C PRO A 434 29.28 -1.00 17.50
N ASP A 435 29.49 -0.08 18.43
CA ASP A 435 29.61 1.37 18.14
C ASP A 435 30.73 1.72 17.13
N ASP A 436 31.78 0.90 17.06
CA ASP A 436 32.92 1.02 16.14
C ASP A 436 32.92 -0.05 15.02
N GLY A 437 31.89 -0.89 14.98
CA GLY A 437 31.79 -2.05 14.10
C GLY A 437 30.94 -1.81 12.86
N THR A 438 31.41 -2.31 11.71
CA THR A 438 30.56 -2.56 10.55
C THR A 438 30.29 -4.05 10.43
N LEU A 439 29.01 -4.45 10.43
CA LEU A 439 28.61 -5.82 10.16
C LEU A 439 28.39 -5.98 8.65
N HIS A 440 29.03 -6.99 8.06
CA HIS A 440 28.81 -7.40 6.68
C HIS A 440 27.89 -8.62 6.67
N LEU A 441 26.73 -8.47 6.05
CA LEU A 441 25.64 -9.43 6.09
C LEU A 441 25.67 -10.37 4.86
N ALA A 442 25.03 -11.53 4.96
CA ALA A 442 24.92 -12.49 3.87
C ALA A 442 24.11 -11.92 2.69
N SER A 443 23.21 -10.98 2.95
CA SER A 443 22.53 -10.17 1.93
C SER A 443 23.45 -9.25 1.11
N GLY A 444 24.75 -9.16 1.44
CA GLY A 444 25.72 -8.25 0.81
C GLY A 444 25.60 -6.80 1.31
N VAL A 445 24.68 -6.56 2.24
CA VAL A 445 24.48 -5.27 2.90
C VAL A 445 25.49 -5.12 4.03
N SER A 446 26.05 -3.92 4.17
CA SER A 446 26.85 -3.57 5.36
C SER A 446 26.06 -2.63 6.27
N ILE A 447 26.06 -2.88 7.57
CA ILE A 447 25.31 -2.10 8.55
C ILE A 447 26.21 -1.68 9.72
N SER A 448 26.11 -0.43 10.13
CA SER A 448 26.79 0.11 11.31
C SER A 448 25.87 1.06 12.07
N VAL A 449 26.18 1.36 13.33
CA VAL A 449 25.51 2.46 14.03
C VAL A 449 26.03 3.77 13.47
N ALA A 450 25.13 4.65 13.03
CA ALA A 450 25.48 5.99 12.59
C ALA A 450 25.54 6.95 13.80
N GLU A 451 24.53 6.88 14.66
CA GLU A 451 24.38 7.76 15.82
C GLU A 451 23.24 7.32 16.74
N ASN A 452 23.32 7.70 18.02
CA ASN A 452 22.17 7.77 18.92
C ASN A 452 21.48 9.15 18.82
N LEU A 453 20.32 9.20 18.15
CA LEU A 453 19.58 10.44 17.88
C LEU A 453 19.10 11.17 19.14
N LYS A 454 18.99 10.47 20.28
CA LYS A 454 18.62 11.08 21.56
C LYS A 454 19.72 12.01 22.08
N GLU A 455 20.99 11.67 21.81
CA GLU A 455 22.15 12.47 22.20
C GLU A 455 22.32 13.71 21.31
N SER A 456 21.71 13.72 20.11
CA SER A 456 21.71 14.84 19.17
C SER A 456 20.56 15.83 19.37
N LEU A 457 19.73 15.62 20.39
CA LEU A 457 18.68 16.56 20.79
C LEU A 457 19.31 17.74 21.55
N PRO A 458 18.89 18.99 21.27
CA PRO A 458 19.21 20.12 22.14
C PRO A 458 18.81 19.81 23.59
N ALA A 459 19.65 20.16 24.57
CA ALA A 459 19.39 19.94 26.00
C ALA A 459 18.13 20.66 26.55
N THR A 460 17.45 21.44 25.71
CA THR A 460 16.28 22.27 26.05
C THR A 460 14.95 21.68 25.53
N LEU A 461 14.97 20.49 24.93
CA LEU A 461 13.79 19.69 24.56
C LEU A 461 13.72 18.47 25.48
#